data_AF-A0A8J5LZE5-F1
#
_entry.id   AF-A0A8J5LZE5-F1
#
_cell.length_a   1.000
_cell.length_b   1.000
_cell.length_c   1.000
_cell.angle_alpha   90.00
_cell.angle_beta   90.00
_cell.angle_gamma   90.00
#
_symmetry.space_group_name_H-M   'P 1'
#
loop_
_entity.id
_entity.type
_entity.pdbx_description
1 polymer ?
#
loop_
_entity_poly.entity_id
_entity_poly.type
_entity_poly.pdbx_seq_one_letter_code
_entity_poly.pdbx_strand_id
1 'polypeptide(L)'
;MFFGMLSRHGALEVDLALPFEWTGPLGHYGMFGCAITFLARRERPSNLAPDDPDTEPLYCYTWVDDHVPIEEDRDERLVLCEVALRLAMLAILGPRSINEKKFTSWSTHARALGLD
;
A
#
# COMPACT_ATOMS: atom_id res chain seq x y z
N MET A 1 10.40 14.57 -12.04
CA MET A 1 11.59 15.40 -12.34
C MET A 1 11.27 16.82 -11.92
N PHE A 2 11.83 17.25 -10.79
CA PHE A 2 11.71 18.62 -10.29
C PHE A 2 13.05 19.35 -10.52
N PHE A 3 13.00 20.65 -10.76
CA PHE A 3 14.18 21.51 -10.89
C PHE A 3 14.05 22.68 -9.91
N GLY A 4 14.91 22.70 -8.89
CA GLY A 4 15.07 23.82 -7.97
C GLY A 4 16.44 24.49 -8.15
N MET A 5 16.49 25.82 -8.06
CA MET A 5 17.77 26.54 -7.99
C MET A 5 18.05 26.96 -6.56
N LEU A 6 19.18 26.51 -6.01
CA LEU A 6 19.67 27.02 -4.73
C LEU A 6 20.44 28.32 -4.98
N SER A 7 19.76 29.47 -4.80
CA SER A 7 20.27 30.80 -5.19
C SER A 7 21.61 31.20 -4.56
N ARG A 8 22.03 30.53 -3.48
CA ARG A 8 23.29 30.85 -2.77
C ARG A 8 24.54 30.25 -3.41
N HIS A 9 24.40 29.22 -4.26
CA HIS A 9 25.56 28.51 -4.84
C HIS A 9 25.44 28.24 -6.35
N GLY A 10 24.36 28.67 -7.01
CA GLY A 10 24.15 28.40 -8.44
C GLY A 10 24.03 26.90 -8.76
N ALA A 11 23.63 26.09 -7.78
CA ALA A 11 23.46 24.65 -7.93
C ALA A 11 22.02 24.32 -8.36
N LEU A 12 21.91 23.44 -9.34
CA LEU A 12 20.65 22.86 -9.82
C LEU A 12 20.37 21.59 -9.03
N GLU A 13 19.32 21.60 -8.22
CA GLU A 13 18.82 20.41 -7.55
C GLU A 13 17.78 19.75 -8.47
N VAL A 14 18.13 18.56 -8.96
CA VAL A 14 17.22 17.72 -9.74
C VAL A 14 16.72 16.61 -8.83
N ASP A 15 15.47 16.73 -8.40
CA ASP A 15 14.83 15.61 -7.72
C ASP A 15 14.34 14.61 -8.78
N LEU A 16 14.97 13.43 -8.77
CA LEU A 16 14.58 12.28 -9.56
C LEU A 16 13.47 11.47 -8.88
N ALA A 17 13.19 11.71 -7.60
CA ALA A 17 12.02 11.18 -6.92
C ALA A 17 10.75 11.97 -7.29
N LEU A 18 9.59 11.38 -6.98
CA LEU A 18 8.31 12.06 -7.14
C LEU A 18 8.25 13.20 -6.13
N PRO A 19 8.13 14.47 -6.57
CA PRO A 19 8.04 15.59 -5.65
C PRO A 19 6.79 15.43 -4.79
N PHE A 20 6.96 15.53 -3.48
CA PHE A 20 5.85 15.60 -2.55
C PHE A 20 5.14 16.96 -2.76
N GLU A 21 3.82 17.01 -2.57
CA GLU A 21 3.00 18.25 -2.47
C GLU A 21 2.31 18.85 -3.72
N TRP A 22 2.28 18.22 -4.90
CA TRP A 22 1.49 18.73 -6.05
C TRP A 22 0.51 17.68 -6.62
N THR A 23 -0.54 18.14 -7.31
CA THR A 23 -1.63 17.29 -7.83
C THR A 23 -1.23 16.34 -8.97
N GLY A 24 -0.09 16.57 -9.63
CA GLY A 24 0.45 15.68 -10.66
C GLY A 24 0.96 14.32 -10.13
N PRO A 25 1.73 14.29 -9.03
CA PRO A 25 2.17 13.07 -8.34
C PRO A 25 1.07 12.13 -7.85
N LEU A 26 -0.15 12.61 -7.58
CA LEU A 26 -1.29 11.77 -7.13
C LEU A 26 -1.57 10.61 -8.10
N GLY A 27 -1.41 10.85 -9.41
CA GLY A 27 -1.60 9.80 -10.42
C GLY A 27 -0.54 8.69 -10.36
N HIS A 28 0.70 9.03 -9.99
CA HIS A 28 1.78 8.05 -9.88
C HIS A 28 1.67 7.24 -8.58
N TYR A 29 1.44 7.91 -7.44
CA TYR A 29 1.19 7.21 -6.18
C TYR A 29 -0.06 6.32 -6.28
N GLY A 30 -1.14 6.83 -6.88
CA GLY A 30 -2.35 6.05 -7.15
C GLY A 30 -2.10 4.86 -8.08
N MET A 31 -1.20 4.96 -9.07
CA MET A 31 -0.85 3.82 -9.92
C MET A 31 -0.18 2.71 -9.12
N PHE A 32 0.79 3.04 -8.26
CA PHE A 32 1.45 2.05 -7.40
C PHE A 32 0.50 1.47 -6.37
N GLY A 33 -0.33 2.30 -5.73
CA GLY A 33 -1.37 1.82 -4.81
C GLY A 33 -2.37 0.88 -5.49
N CYS A 34 -2.85 1.25 -6.68
CA CYS A 34 -3.71 0.38 -7.49
C CYS A 34 -3.02 -0.95 -7.83
N ALA A 35 -1.73 -0.93 -8.20
CA ALA A 35 -0.98 -2.14 -8.53
C ALA A 35 -0.81 -3.06 -7.32
N ILE A 36 -0.47 -2.50 -6.16
CA ILE A 36 -0.37 -3.24 -4.89
C ILE A 36 -1.70 -3.91 -4.57
N THR A 37 -2.79 -3.14 -4.62
CA THR A 37 -4.12 -3.63 -4.28
C THR A 37 -4.64 -4.65 -5.27
N PHE A 38 -4.32 -4.49 -6.56
CA PHE A 38 -4.62 -5.50 -7.56
C PHE A 38 -3.96 -6.84 -7.25
N LEU A 39 -2.67 -6.84 -6.84
CA LEU A 39 -1.98 -8.06 -6.45
C LEU A 39 -2.56 -8.65 -5.16
N ALA A 40 -2.73 -7.84 -4.11
CA ALA A 40 -3.25 -8.29 -2.83
C ALA A 40 -4.66 -8.91 -2.96
N ARG A 41 -5.56 -8.29 -3.72
CA ARG A 41 -6.93 -8.80 -3.95
C ARG A 41 -6.98 -10.04 -4.85
N ARG A 42 -5.92 -10.34 -5.59
CA ARG A 42 -5.84 -11.58 -6.38
C ARG A 42 -5.51 -12.78 -5.49
N GLU A 43 -4.92 -12.52 -4.33
CA GLU A 43 -4.65 -13.56 -3.36
C GLU A 43 -5.92 -14.01 -2.63
N ARG A 44 -5.82 -15.26 -2.17
CA ARG A 44 -6.83 -16.00 -1.41
C ARG A 44 -6.07 -16.78 -0.34
N PRO A 45 -6.68 -17.09 0.80
CA PRO A 45 -6.02 -17.88 1.84
C PRO A 45 -5.38 -19.16 1.30
N SER A 46 -6.09 -19.92 0.45
CA SER A 46 -5.60 -21.13 -0.23
C SER A 46 -4.37 -20.95 -1.13
N ASN A 47 -4.08 -19.73 -1.62
CA ASN A 47 -2.84 -19.45 -2.36
C ASN A 47 -1.64 -19.24 -1.43
N LEU A 48 -1.90 -18.72 -0.23
CA LEU A 48 -0.89 -18.29 0.74
C LEU A 48 -0.58 -19.40 1.75
N ALA A 49 -1.56 -20.22 2.07
CA ALA A 49 -1.51 -21.35 2.97
C ALA A 49 -2.05 -22.60 2.25
N PRO A 50 -1.21 -23.58 1.87
CA PRO A 50 -1.62 -24.74 1.08
C PRO A 50 -2.70 -25.63 1.72
N ASP A 51 -2.82 -25.59 3.05
CA ASP A 51 -3.79 -26.38 3.81
C ASP A 51 -5.10 -25.61 4.07
N ASP A 52 -5.18 -24.34 3.67
CA ASP A 52 -6.36 -23.50 3.87
C ASP A 52 -7.39 -23.75 2.74
N PRO A 53 -8.62 -24.20 3.07
CA PRO A 53 -9.65 -24.47 2.06
C PRO A 53 -10.32 -23.20 1.54
N ASP A 54 -10.06 -22.03 2.12
CA ASP A 54 -10.72 -20.78 1.76
C ASP A 54 -10.22 -20.24 0.42
N THR A 55 -11.13 -20.23 -0.55
CA THR A 55 -10.91 -19.75 -1.91
C THR A 55 -11.48 -18.36 -2.16
N GLU A 56 -12.05 -17.71 -1.14
CA GLU A 56 -12.60 -16.36 -1.26
C GLU A 56 -11.47 -15.33 -1.35
N PRO A 57 -11.51 -14.44 -2.37
CA PRO A 57 -10.53 -13.36 -2.51
C PRO A 57 -10.46 -12.48 -1.28
N LEU A 58 -9.28 -11.93 -1.05
CA LEU A 58 -9.07 -10.91 -0.02
C LEU A 58 -9.54 -9.54 -0.52
N TYR A 59 -10.04 -8.72 0.39
CA TYR A 59 -10.55 -7.38 0.13
C TYR A 59 -9.70 -6.30 0.79
N CYS A 60 -9.26 -5.33 -0.01
CA CYS A 60 -8.50 -4.18 0.45
C CYS A 60 -8.94 -2.93 -0.30
N TYR A 61 -9.51 -1.94 0.37
CA TYR A 61 -9.78 -0.63 -0.22
C TYR A 61 -8.48 0.18 -0.36
N THR A 62 -8.42 1.09 -1.34
CA THR A 62 -7.21 1.90 -1.57
C THR A 62 -7.56 3.29 -2.03
N TRP A 63 -6.85 4.25 -1.45
CA TRP A 63 -6.89 5.63 -1.85
C TRP A 63 -5.46 6.16 -1.97
N VAL A 64 -5.01 6.36 -3.19
CA VAL A 64 -3.64 6.77 -3.50
C VAL A 64 -2.64 5.76 -2.91
N ASP A 65 -2.04 6.04 -1.75
CA ASP A 65 -1.07 5.21 -1.03
C ASP A 65 -1.63 4.59 0.27
N ASP A 66 -2.85 4.99 0.68
CA ASP A 66 -3.52 4.42 1.84
C ASP A 66 -4.21 3.11 1.47
N HIS A 67 -3.81 2.03 2.14
CA HIS A 67 -4.39 0.69 2.00
C HIS A 67 -5.22 0.34 3.23
N VAL A 68 -6.48 0.00 3.02
CA VAL A 68 -7.44 -0.33 4.08
C VAL A 68 -7.98 -1.74 3.83
N PRO A 69 -7.29 -2.78 4.33
CA PRO A 69 -7.83 -4.14 4.38
C PRO A 69 -9.15 -4.19 5.15
N ILE A 70 -10.14 -4.91 4.63
CA ILE A 70 -11.43 -5.12 5.30
C ILE A 70 -11.77 -6.59 5.16
N GLU A 71 -11.80 -7.30 6.27
CA GLU A 71 -11.97 -8.74 6.31
C GLU A 71 -12.84 -9.19 7.47
N GLU A 72 -13.47 -10.36 7.31
CA GLU A 72 -14.11 -11.07 8.41
C GLU A 72 -13.03 -11.70 9.30
N ASP A 73 -13.19 -11.56 10.62
CA ASP A 73 -12.34 -12.25 11.61
C ASP A 73 -12.73 -13.73 11.68
N ARG A 74 -12.29 -14.46 10.65
CA ARG A 74 -12.53 -15.90 10.48
C ARG A 74 -11.19 -16.57 10.17
N ASP A 75 -10.87 -17.58 10.98
CA ASP A 75 -9.66 -18.37 10.84
C ASP A 75 -8.42 -17.44 10.72
N GLU A 76 -7.54 -17.69 9.74
CA GLU A 76 -6.31 -16.92 9.54
C GLU A 76 -6.49 -15.76 8.53
N ARG A 77 -7.72 -15.43 8.11
CA ARG A 77 -7.97 -14.45 7.04
C ARG A 77 -7.33 -13.09 7.31
N LEU A 78 -7.40 -12.59 8.54
CA LEU A 78 -6.83 -11.29 8.91
C LEU A 78 -5.30 -11.29 8.72
N VAL A 79 -4.64 -12.34 9.21
CA VAL A 79 -3.19 -12.50 9.09
C VAL A 79 -2.78 -12.67 7.63
N LEU A 80 -3.51 -13.50 6.88
CA LEU A 80 -3.23 -13.76 5.47
C LEU A 80 -3.49 -12.52 4.60
N CYS A 81 -4.48 -11.69 4.95
CA CYS A 81 -4.71 -10.41 4.30
C CYS A 81 -3.55 -9.43 4.51
N GLU A 82 -3.05 -9.34 5.74
CA GLU A 82 -1.87 -8.52 6.04
C GLU A 82 -0.63 -9.03 5.29
N VAL A 83 -0.41 -10.35 5.26
CA VAL A 83 0.68 -10.98 4.50
C VAL A 83 0.57 -10.69 3.01
N ALA A 84 -0.63 -10.84 2.42
CA ALA A 84 -0.86 -10.54 1.01
C ALA A 84 -0.50 -9.08 0.67
N LEU A 85 -0.94 -8.14 1.51
CA LEU A 85 -0.63 -6.71 1.34
C LEU A 85 0.88 -6.45 1.42
N ARG A 86 1.55 -7.04 2.43
CA ARG A 86 3.02 -6.92 2.59
C ARG A 86 3.75 -7.48 1.38
N LEU A 87 3.38 -8.67 0.89
CA LEU A 87 3.98 -9.28 -0.30
C LEU A 87 3.77 -8.42 -1.55
N ALA A 88 2.57 -7.86 -1.73
CA ALA A 88 2.28 -6.96 -2.84
C ALA A 88 3.11 -5.66 -2.76
N MET A 89 3.24 -5.05 -1.58
CA MET A 89 4.10 -3.88 -1.36
C MET A 89 5.58 -4.19 -1.66
N LEU A 90 6.06 -5.36 -1.24
CA LEU A 90 7.44 -5.79 -1.52
C LEU A 90 7.67 -6.01 -3.02
N ALA A 91 6.69 -6.59 -3.72
CA ALA A 91 6.78 -6.84 -5.16
C ALA A 91 6.76 -5.57 -6.00
N ILE A 92 5.98 -4.56 -5.62
CA ILE A 92 5.81 -3.32 -6.38
C ILE A 92 6.86 -2.26 -6.03
N LEU A 93 7.17 -2.10 -4.74
CA LEU A 93 8.01 -1.00 -4.24
C LEU A 93 9.39 -1.47 -3.74
N GLY A 94 9.61 -2.78 -3.64
CA GLY A 94 10.88 -3.37 -3.23
C GLY A 94 11.00 -3.63 -1.72
N PRO A 95 12.12 -4.20 -1.26
CA PRO A 95 12.26 -4.80 0.08
C PRO A 95 12.24 -3.82 1.25
N ARG A 96 12.30 -2.51 0.99
CA ARG A 96 12.29 -1.45 2.02
C ARG A 96 10.97 -0.67 2.06
N SER A 97 9.94 -1.18 1.40
CA SER A 97 8.65 -0.48 1.25
C SER A 97 7.75 -0.58 2.48
N ILE A 98 7.95 -1.58 3.34
CA ILE A 98 7.13 -1.79 4.53
C ILE A 98 7.49 -0.77 5.61
N ASN A 99 6.50 0.04 5.99
CA ASN A 99 6.60 0.96 7.12
C ASN A 99 5.81 0.42 8.31
N GLU A 100 6.46 -0.36 9.16
CA GLU A 100 5.83 -0.98 10.34
C GLU A 100 5.14 0.02 11.27
N LYS A 101 5.60 1.28 11.30
CA LYS A 101 4.99 2.33 12.14
C LYS A 101 3.62 2.79 11.64
N LYS A 102 3.26 2.46 10.40
CA LYS A 102 2.01 2.85 9.75
C LYS A 102 0.98 1.72 9.72
N PHE A 103 1.40 0.47 9.94
CA PHE A 103 0.47 -0.63 10.12
C PHE A 103 -0.23 -0.47 11.47
N THR A 104 -1.55 -0.66 11.46
CA THR A 104 -2.40 -0.60 12.65
C THR A 104 -2.98 -1.97 12.92
N SER A 105 -3.31 -2.25 14.18
CA SER A 105 -3.99 -3.49 14.53
C SER A 105 -5.39 -3.52 13.94
N TRP A 106 -5.87 -4.73 13.63
CA TRP A 106 -7.25 -4.95 13.23
C TRP A 106 -8.24 -4.43 14.27
N SER A 107 -9.34 -3.85 13.78
CA SER A 107 -10.40 -3.26 14.60
C SER A 107 -11.70 -3.26 13.82
N THR A 108 -12.82 -3.36 14.52
CA THR A 108 -14.16 -3.19 13.94
C THR A 108 -14.49 -1.74 13.60
N HIS A 109 -13.70 -0.80 14.12
CA HIS A 109 -13.78 0.63 13.85
C HIS A 109 -12.41 1.15 13.43
N ALA A 110 -12.32 1.89 12.34
CA ALA A 110 -11.04 2.35 11.81
C ALA A 110 -11.15 3.80 11.33
N ARG A 111 -10.22 4.64 11.79
CA ARG A 111 -10.03 5.96 11.21
C ARG A 111 -9.17 5.84 9.95
N ALA A 112 -9.77 6.04 8.80
CA ALA A 112 -9.08 6.03 7.51
C ALA A 112 -9.52 7.23 6.66
N LEU A 113 -8.58 7.89 5.98
CA LEU A 113 -8.89 9.00 5.07
C LEU A 113 -9.64 10.19 5.71
N GLY A 114 -9.46 10.39 7.01
CA GLY A 114 -10.18 11.41 7.77
C GLY A 114 -11.66 11.07 8.04
N LEU A 115 -12.05 9.82 7.80
CA LEU A 115 -13.34 9.25 8.16
C LEU A 115 -13.15 8.36 9.40
N ASP A 116 -14.14 8.38 10.29
CA ASP A 116 -14.25 7.52 11.49
C ASP A 116 -15.23 6.36 11.24
#